data_AF-A0A1I9HZQ5-F1
#
_entry.id   AF-A0A1I9HZQ5-F1
#
_cell.length_a   1.000
_cell.length_b   1.000
_cell.length_c   1.000
_cell.angle_alpha   90.00
_cell.angle_beta   90.00
_cell.angle_gamma   90.00
#
_symmetry.space_group_name_H-M   'P 1'
#
loop_
_entity.id
_entity.type
_entity.pdbx_description
1 polymer ?
#
loop_
_entity_poly.entity_id
_entity_poly.type
_entity_poly.pdbx_seq_one_letter_code
_entity_poly.pdbx_strand_id
1 'polypeptide(L)'
;MKLLLLLVGCFSLLISTNAVMTDKQMKAALKLLGNTCLSKSKADPAQVQALRKGEWPEEKPIMSYLYCVLNTQNIITKESGACAN
;
A
#
# COMPACT_ATOMS: atom_id res chain seq x y z
N MET A 1 5.33 -12.34 38.31
CA MET A 1 4.64 -12.17 37.01
C MET A 1 4.58 -10.71 36.54
N LYS A 2 4.12 -9.76 37.37
CA LYS A 2 4.08 -8.31 37.02
C LYS A 2 5.46 -7.73 36.66
N LEU A 3 6.51 -8.13 37.39
CA LEU A 3 7.89 -7.70 37.12
C LEU A 3 8.44 -8.26 35.80
N LEU A 4 8.02 -9.47 35.41
CA LEU A 4 8.44 -10.10 34.15
C LEU A 4 7.84 -9.38 32.95
N LEU A 5 6.57 -8.95 33.04
CA LEU A 5 5.90 -8.17 31.99
C LEU A 5 6.52 -6.78 31.82
N LEU A 6 6.94 -6.14 32.92
CA LEU A 6 7.65 -4.86 32.88
C LEU A 6 9.03 -4.99 32.22
N LEU A 7 9.77 -6.06 32.52
CA LEU A 7 11.08 -6.30 31.92
C LEU A 7 10.97 -6.59 30.41
N VAL A 8 9.98 -7.38 29.98
CA VAL A 8 9.72 -7.64 28.56
C VAL A 8 9.27 -6.38 27.81
N GLY A 9 8.45 -5.53 28.45
CA GLY A 9 8.01 -4.25 27.89
C GLY A 9 9.12 -3.21 27.77
N CYS A 10 10.10 -3.19 28.68
CA CYS A 10 11.28 -2.33 28.54
C CYS A 10 12.22 -2.80 27.43
N PHE A 11 12.35 -4.13 27.25
CA PHE A 11 13.26 -4.69 26.24
C PHE A 11 12.78 -4.42 24.80
N SER A 12 11.46 -4.36 24.57
CA SER A 12 10.89 -4.05 23.25
C SER A 12 11.09 -2.60 22.82
N LEU A 13 11.29 -1.67 23.76
CA LEU A 13 11.58 -0.25 23.47
C LEU A 13 13.03 -0.01 23.03
N LEU A 14 13.94 -0.94 23.32
CA LEU A 14 15.36 -0.85 22.95
C LEU A 14 15.64 -1.35 21.52
N ILE A 15 14.66 -1.97 20.87
CA ILE A 15 14.80 -2.49 19.51
C ILE A 15 14.55 -1.35 18.53
N SER A 16 15.60 -0.63 18.17
CA SER A 16 15.57 0.31 17.05
C SER A 16 15.26 -0.46 15.78
N THR A 17 14.03 -0.32 15.28
CA THR A 17 13.65 -0.90 13.99
C THR A 17 14.28 -0.07 12.88
N ASN A 18 15.31 -0.61 12.22
CA ASN A 18 15.72 -0.08 10.94
C ASN A 18 14.52 -0.20 10.00
N ALA A 19 14.09 0.89 9.38
CA ALA A 19 12.96 0.95 8.44
C ALA A 19 13.30 0.28 7.10
N VAL A 20 13.85 -0.93 7.15
CA VAL A 20 14.20 -1.77 6.01
C VAL A 20 13.12 -2.84 5.92
N MET A 21 12.24 -2.69 4.93
CA MET A 21 11.25 -3.70 4.61
C MET A 21 11.93 -4.86 3.88
N THR A 22 11.71 -6.09 4.34
CA THR A 22 12.19 -7.28 3.61
C THR A 22 11.41 -7.45 2.30
N ASP A 23 12.00 -8.08 1.28
CA ASP A 23 11.32 -8.37 0.01
C ASP A 23 9.98 -9.09 0.17
N LYS A 24 9.90 -9.98 1.16
CA LYS A 24 8.67 -10.71 1.50
C LYS A 24 7.58 -9.76 2.02
N GLN A 25 7.95 -8.83 2.90
CA GLN A 25 7.03 -7.81 3.41
C GLN A 25 6.62 -6.84 2.31
N MET A 26 7.52 -6.47 1.40
CA MET A 26 7.21 -5.61 0.26
C MET A 26 6.22 -6.26 -0.70
N LYS A 27 6.42 -7.53 -1.07
CA LYS A 27 5.46 -8.29 -1.89
C LYS A 27 4.10 -8.40 -1.20
N ALA A 28 4.07 -8.63 0.11
CA ALA A 28 2.83 -8.68 0.88
C ALA A 28 2.11 -7.33 0.91
N ALA A 29 2.84 -6.23 1.13
CA ALA A 29 2.31 -4.87 1.13
C ALA A 29 1.73 -4.49 -0.24
N LEU A 30 2.44 -4.81 -1.34
CA LEU A 30 1.96 -4.58 -2.71
C LEU A 30 0.68 -5.36 -3.02
N LYS A 31 0.56 -6.60 -2.51
CA LYS A 31 -0.66 -7.41 -2.66
C LYS A 31 -1.84 -6.81 -1.90
N LEU A 32 -1.60 -6.39 -0.65
CA LEU A 32 -2.61 -5.75 0.19
C LEU A 32 -3.13 -4.46 -0.45
N LEU A 33 -2.22 -3.60 -0.89
CA LEU A 33 -2.53 -2.33 -1.54
C LEU A 33 -3.28 -2.56 -2.85
N GLY A 34 -2.82 -3.53 -3.64
CA GLY A 34 -3.48 -3.92 -4.88
C GLY A 34 -4.93 -4.36 -4.66
N ASN A 35 -5.18 -5.26 -3.69
CA ASN A 35 -6.53 -5.73 -3.38
C ASN A 35 -7.44 -4.59 -2.90
N THR A 36 -6.90 -3.70 -2.05
CA THR A 36 -7.64 -2.56 -1.51
C THR A 36 -8.04 -1.56 -2.58
N CYS A 37 -7.15 -1.27 -3.52
CA CYS A 37 -7.43 -0.32 -4.58
C CYS A 37 -8.22 -0.92 -5.74
N LEU A 38 -8.09 -2.22 -6.00
CA LEU A 38 -8.91 -2.93 -6.99
C LEU A 38 -10.38 -2.94 -6.59
N SER A 39 -10.70 -3.20 -5.32
CA SER A 39 -12.07 -3.18 -4.83
C SER A 39 -12.72 -1.78 -4.90
N LYS A 40 -11.93 -0.71 -4.74
CA LYS A 40 -12.39 0.69 -4.82
C LYS A 40 -12.55 1.21 -6.26
N SER A 41 -11.62 0.85 -7.14
CA SER A 41 -11.57 1.37 -8.51
C SER A 41 -12.41 0.57 -9.50
N LYS A 42 -12.71 -0.71 -9.19
CA LYS A 42 -13.32 -1.67 -10.11
C LYS A 42 -12.54 -1.81 -11.44
N ALA A 43 -11.24 -1.55 -11.42
CA ALA A 43 -10.36 -1.76 -12.57
C ALA A 43 -10.27 -3.25 -12.93
N ASP A 44 -9.99 -3.55 -14.19
CA ASP A 44 -9.72 -4.92 -14.61
C ASP A 44 -8.38 -5.39 -14.04
N PRO A 45 -8.32 -6.54 -13.33
CA PRO A 45 -7.07 -7.15 -12.91
C PRO A 45 -6.02 -7.29 -14.02
N ALA A 46 -6.44 -7.51 -15.28
CA ALA A 46 -5.54 -7.61 -16.42
C ALA A 46 -4.84 -6.27 -16.72
N GLN A 47 -5.56 -5.15 -16.64
CA GLN A 47 -5.00 -3.81 -16.81
C GLN A 47 -4.03 -3.45 -15.68
N VAL A 48 -4.30 -3.91 -14.45
CA VAL A 48 -3.36 -3.76 -13.33
C VAL A 48 -2.07 -4.56 -13.55
N GLN A 49 -2.15 -5.73 -14.19
CA GLN A 49 -0.95 -6.47 -14.57
C GLN A 49 -0.18 -5.80 -15.71
N ALA A 50 -0.89 -5.20 -16.67
CA ALA A 50 -0.31 -4.39 -17.74
C ALA A 50 0.48 -3.20 -17.16
N LEU A 51 -0.08 -2.49 -16.18
CA LEU A 51 0.62 -1.43 -15.43
C LEU A 51 1.94 -1.92 -14.81
N ARG A 52 1.95 -3.12 -14.22
CA ARG A 52 3.18 -3.70 -13.63
C ARG A 52 4.24 -4.05 -14.67
N LYS A 53 3.85 -4.22 -15.93
CA LYS A 53 4.76 -4.45 -17.07
C LYS A 53 5.21 -3.15 -17.73
N GLY A 54 4.70 -1.99 -17.28
CA GLY A 54 5.01 -0.68 -17.87
C GLY A 54 4.09 -0.27 -19.01
N GLU A 55 2.99 -0.99 -19.23
CA GLU A 55 1.92 -0.58 -20.15
C GLU A 55 0.94 0.33 -19.39
N TRP A 56 0.64 1.51 -19.94
CA TRP A 56 -0.16 2.54 -19.28
C TRP A 56 -1.52 2.71 -19.97
N PRO A 57 -2.51 1.85 -19.70
CA PRO A 57 -3.86 2.07 -20.17
C PRO A 57 -4.46 3.33 -19.52
N GLU A 58 -5.10 4.19 -20.31
CA GLU A 58 -5.60 5.51 -19.86
C GLU A 58 -7.10 5.49 -19.50
N GLU A 59 -7.67 4.32 -19.24
CA GLU A 59 -9.08 4.21 -18.91
C GLU A 59 -9.40 4.74 -17.51
N LYS A 60 -10.62 5.29 -17.33
CA LYS A 60 -11.04 5.86 -16.04
C LYS A 60 -10.89 4.89 -14.84
N PRO A 61 -11.23 3.59 -14.93
CA PRO A 61 -11.08 2.66 -13.82
C PRO A 61 -9.62 2.46 -13.40
N ILE A 62 -8.72 2.33 -14.36
CA ILE A 62 -7.30 2.08 -14.06
C ILE A 62 -6.57 3.33 -13.58
N MET A 63 -6.97 4.52 -14.04
CA MET A 63 -6.55 5.80 -13.45
C MET A 63 -7.04 5.94 -12.00
N SER A 64 -8.25 5.46 -11.69
CA SER A 64 -8.79 5.41 -10.32
C SER A 64 -8.01 4.47 -9.41
N TYR A 65 -7.55 3.35 -9.97
CA TYR A 65 -6.66 2.43 -9.28
C TYR A 65 -5.34 3.11 -8.92
N LEU A 66 -4.70 3.78 -9.89
CA LEU A 66 -3.43 4.47 -9.69
C LEU A 66 -3.55 5.60 -8.66
N TYR A 67 -4.61 6.42 -8.75
CA TYR A 67 -4.91 7.44 -7.77
C TYR A 67 -5.06 6.86 -6.36
N CYS A 68 -5.81 5.76 -6.21
CA CYS A 68 -5.98 5.10 -4.91
C CYS A 68 -4.64 4.65 -4.32
N VAL A 69 -3.77 4.04 -5.14
CA VAL A 69 -2.45 3.56 -4.71
C VAL A 69 -1.60 4.72 -4.20
N LEU A 70 -1.52 5.81 -4.98
CA LEU A 70 -0.70 6.97 -4.66
C LEU A 70 -1.23 7.74 -3.44
N ASN A 71 -2.55 7.91 -3.34
CA ASN A 71 -3.18 8.58 -2.19
C ASN A 71 -3.05 7.74 -0.91
N THR A 72 -3.14 6.41 -1.00
CA THR A 72 -2.97 5.53 0.18
C THR A 72 -1.55 5.56 0.73
N GLN A 73 -0.56 5.84 -0.12
CA GLN A 73 0.83 6.02 0.28
C GLN A 73 1.16 7.49 0.61
N ASN A 74 0.18 8.40 0.58
CA ASN A 74 0.34 9.84 0.81
C ASN A 74 1.39 10.50 -0.11
N ILE A 75 1.52 10.00 -1.35
CA ILE A 75 2.42 10.58 -2.37
C ILE A 75 1.76 11.79 -3.04
N ILE A 76 0.43 11.78 -3.11
CA ILE A 76 -0.37 12.82 -3.75
C ILE A 76 -1.40 13.39 -2.78
N THR A 77 -1.81 14.65 -3.00
CA THR A 77 -2.90 15.27 -2.26
C THR A 77 -4.25 14.92 -2.87
N LYS A 78 -5.32 14.99 -2.08
CA LYS A 78 -6.69 14.70 -2.53
C LYS A 78 -7.17 15.58 -3.69
N GLU A 79 -6.53 16.74 -3.88
CA GLU A 79 -6.92 17.74 -4.89
C GLU A 79 -6.29 17.49 -6.26
N SER A 80 -5.35 16.55 -6.38
CA SER A 80 -4.61 16.27 -7.62
C SER A 80 -5.40 15.51 -8.71
N GLY A 81 -6.69 15.22 -8.49
CA GLY A 81 -7.59 14.56 -9.47
C GLY A 81 -7.39 13.03 -9.57
N ALA A 82 -8.32 12.20 -10.06
CA ALA A 82 -9.53 12.43 -10.85
C ALA A 82 -10.61 11.35 -10.62
N CYS A 83 -10.71 10.82 -9.39
CA CYS A 83 -11.56 9.66 -9.11
C CYS A 83 -12.30 9.84 -7.78
N ALA A 84 -12.96 10.99 -7.64
CA ALA A 84 -13.94 11.21 -6.58
C ALA A 84 -15.17 10.33 -6.87
N ASN A 85 -15.31 9.26 -6.09
CA ASN A 85 -16.62 8.71 -5.73
C ASN A 85 -16.80 8.97 -4.24
#